data_AF-A0A8T3TMS6-F1
#
_entry.id   AF-A0A8T3TMS6-F1
#
_cell.length_a   1.000
_cell.length_b   1.000
_cell.length_c   1.000
_cell.angle_alpha   90.00
_cell.angle_beta   90.00
_cell.angle_gamma   90.00
#
_symmetry.space_group_name_H-M   'P 1'
#
loop_
_entity.id
_entity.type
_entity.pdbx_description
1 polymer ?
#
loop_
_entity_poly.entity_id
_entity_poly.type
_entity_poly.pdbx_seq_one_letter_code
_entity_poly.pdbx_strand_id
1 'polypeptide(L)'
;MSTPKDTPLTMGSVPRRLPARLIVGGLRDLRETCPESVSDRVLAATRQTDSYAKMAGPIWPLVVAWGRDGISAIERTDDPGAFEAEYQARTGRPVRRVDAVPTRLARAVLKRIAGERVRDLRIDLSGLNEFQRRVLAKTMEIPYGEVRPYAWVADQIGHPRAQRAVGTALAHNPIPFVIPCHRVVRSDGRIGRYGAGGPSAKRAVLASEGLDPDALERLASRGVRFIGSDTTHIFCFPTCHNAQRIGPEHLTSFRSWQGATQDGYRPCRVCRPSAGVPVAA
;
A
#
# COMPACT_ATOMS: atom_id res chain seq x y z
N MET A 1 -35.51 23.41 -52.55
CA MET A 1 -34.84 22.47 -51.63
C MET A 1 -34.44 23.27 -50.41
N SER A 2 -35.26 23.21 -49.35
CA SER A 2 -35.07 23.99 -48.12
C SER A 2 -34.24 23.19 -47.13
N THR A 3 -33.16 23.79 -46.63
CA THR A 3 -32.38 23.29 -45.50
C THR A 3 -33.25 23.32 -44.23
N PRO A 4 -33.25 22.27 -43.40
CA PRO A 4 -33.98 22.31 -42.13
C PRO A 4 -33.24 23.22 -41.14
N LYS A 5 -33.98 24.13 -40.51
CA LYS A 5 -33.51 25.02 -39.45
C LYS A 5 -33.21 24.22 -38.18
N ASP A 6 -31.99 24.37 -37.67
CA ASP A 6 -31.62 23.96 -36.31
C ASP A 6 -32.50 24.70 -35.29
N THR A 7 -33.39 23.94 -34.64
CA THR A 7 -34.15 24.43 -33.50
C THR A 7 -33.34 24.10 -32.24
N PRO A 8 -32.96 25.09 -31.41
CA PRO A 8 -32.24 24.79 -30.19
C PRO A 8 -33.17 24.02 -29.24
N LEU A 9 -32.77 22.79 -28.90
CA LEU A 9 -33.41 22.00 -27.85
C LEU A 9 -33.27 22.76 -26.53
N THR A 10 -34.38 23.36 -26.09
CA THR A 10 -34.50 23.90 -24.74
C THR A 10 -34.42 22.73 -23.77
N MET A 11 -33.30 22.62 -23.06
CA MET A 11 -33.14 21.63 -21.99
C MET A 11 -34.08 21.98 -20.83
N GLY A 12 -35.31 21.45 -20.89
CA GLY A 12 -36.17 21.36 -19.73
C GLY A 12 -35.43 20.70 -18.57
N SER A 13 -35.73 21.11 -17.34
CA SER A 13 -35.03 20.68 -16.13
C SER A 13 -34.98 19.16 -16.03
N VAL A 14 -33.81 18.57 -16.32
CA VAL A 14 -33.60 17.13 -16.20
C VAL A 14 -33.66 16.78 -14.72
N PRO A 15 -34.53 15.85 -14.29
CA PRO A 15 -34.59 15.43 -12.90
C PRO A 15 -33.24 14.85 -12.47
N ARG A 16 -32.78 15.19 -11.26
CA ARG A 16 -31.46 14.77 -10.73
C ARG A 16 -31.26 13.24 -10.67
N ARG A 17 -32.34 12.44 -10.77
CA ARG A 17 -32.30 10.98 -10.88
C ARG A 17 -33.38 10.49 -11.83
N LEU A 18 -32.97 9.75 -12.87
CA LEU A 18 -33.87 9.03 -13.76
C LEU A 18 -33.92 7.54 -13.37
N PRO A 19 -35.09 6.87 -13.45
CA PRO A 19 -35.20 5.43 -13.30
C PRO A 19 -34.31 4.69 -14.30
N ALA A 20 -33.57 3.66 -13.86
CA ALA A 20 -32.64 2.91 -14.71
C ALA A 20 -33.28 2.38 -16.01
N ARG A 21 -34.55 1.93 -15.96
CA ARG A 21 -35.30 1.48 -17.14
C ARG A 21 -35.49 2.56 -18.22
N LEU A 22 -35.67 3.81 -17.80
CA LEU A 22 -35.87 4.94 -18.71
C LEU A 22 -34.54 5.40 -19.32
N ILE A 23 -33.46 5.33 -18.53
CA ILE A 23 -32.10 5.58 -19.04
C ILE A 23 -31.74 4.52 -20.09
N VAL A 24 -31.91 3.23 -19.76
CA VAL A 24 -31.59 2.13 -20.69
C VAL A 24 -32.46 2.17 -21.95
N GLY A 25 -33.75 2.51 -21.82
CA GLY A 25 -34.64 2.71 -22.98
C GLY A 25 -34.16 3.85 -23.88
N GLY A 26 -33.92 5.03 -23.31
CA GLY A 26 -33.44 6.19 -24.08
C GLY A 26 -32.04 6.01 -24.69
N LEU A 27 -31.16 5.23 -24.06
CA LEU A 27 -29.85 4.90 -24.61
C LEU A 27 -29.93 3.93 -25.81
N ARG A 28 -30.96 3.08 -25.90
CA ARG A 28 -31.16 2.18 -27.05
C ARG A 28 -31.63 2.91 -28.31
N ASP A 29 -32.35 4.02 -28.14
CA ASP A 29 -32.90 4.80 -29.24
C ASP A 29 -31.96 5.92 -29.73
N LEU A 30 -30.72 5.97 -29.21
CA LEU A 30 -29.69 6.89 -29.68
C LEU A 30 -29.35 6.60 -31.15
N ARG A 31 -29.62 7.59 -32.00
CA ARG A 31 -29.35 7.52 -33.45
C ARG A 31 -27.89 7.76 -33.82
N GLU A 32 -27.11 8.35 -32.91
CA GLU A 32 -25.68 8.61 -33.11
C GLU A 32 -24.86 7.63 -32.29
N THR A 33 -23.82 7.07 -32.90
CA THR A 33 -22.80 6.30 -32.17
C THR A 33 -22.15 7.19 -31.14
N CYS A 34 -22.14 6.74 -29.88
CA CYS A 34 -21.46 7.43 -28.78
C CYS A 34 -20.01 7.76 -29.20
N PRO A 35 -19.63 9.05 -29.31
CA PRO A 35 -18.25 9.40 -29.60
C PRO A 35 -17.35 8.80 -28.52
N GLU A 36 -16.18 8.30 -28.92
CA GLU A 36 -15.25 7.58 -28.01
C GLU A 36 -14.91 8.37 -26.74
N SER A 37 -14.98 9.71 -26.79
CA SER A 37 -14.66 10.61 -25.69
C SER A 37 -15.85 11.04 -24.82
N VAL A 38 -17.08 10.60 -25.08
CA VAL A 38 -18.26 10.99 -24.27
C VAL A 38 -18.23 10.34 -22.89
N SER A 39 -17.85 9.06 -22.80
CA SER A 39 -17.63 8.39 -21.51
C SER A 39 -16.60 9.14 -20.68
N ASP A 40 -15.46 9.50 -21.28
CA ASP A 40 -14.39 10.21 -20.58
C ASP A 40 -14.82 11.61 -20.12
N ARG A 41 -15.54 12.34 -20.99
CA ARG A 41 -16.09 13.67 -20.64
C ARG A 41 -17.13 13.58 -19.54
N VAL A 42 -18.03 12.60 -19.57
CA VAL A 42 -19.06 12.40 -18.54
C VAL A 42 -18.43 11.93 -17.23
N LEU A 43 -17.46 11.03 -17.26
CA LEU A 43 -16.76 10.55 -16.07
C LEU A 43 -15.90 11.67 -15.46
N ALA A 44 -15.26 12.52 -16.27
CA ALA A 44 -14.61 13.74 -15.82
C ALA A 44 -15.60 14.73 -15.19
N ALA A 45 -16.72 15.01 -15.85
CA ALA A 45 -17.74 15.93 -15.37
C ALA A 45 -18.45 15.46 -14.09
N THR A 46 -18.62 14.14 -13.93
CA THR A 46 -19.24 13.51 -12.76
C THR A 46 -18.26 13.14 -11.65
N ARG A 47 -16.95 13.40 -11.85
CA ARG A 47 -15.85 13.00 -10.95
C ARG A 47 -15.82 11.49 -10.67
N GLN A 48 -16.12 10.70 -11.69
CA GLN A 48 -16.04 9.24 -11.70
C GLN A 48 -14.77 8.70 -12.40
N THR A 49 -13.88 9.59 -12.85
CA THR A 49 -12.54 9.24 -13.31
C THR A 49 -11.49 9.72 -12.32
N ASP A 50 -10.45 8.92 -12.16
CA ASP A 50 -9.29 9.32 -11.38
C ASP A 50 -8.33 10.13 -12.25
N SER A 51 -7.56 11.01 -11.63
CA SER A 51 -6.46 11.72 -12.29
C SER A 51 -5.13 11.12 -11.88
N TYR A 52 -4.14 11.16 -12.75
CA TYR A 52 -2.78 10.77 -12.40
C TYR A 52 -1.73 11.72 -12.97
N ALA A 53 -0.59 11.80 -12.29
CA ALA A 53 0.58 12.56 -12.74
C ALA A 53 1.86 11.97 -12.16
N LYS A 54 3.00 12.30 -12.79
CA LYS A 54 4.33 11.99 -12.26
C LYS A 54 4.70 12.98 -11.16
N MET A 55 5.44 12.52 -10.16
CA MET A 55 6.10 13.36 -9.17
C MET A 55 7.47 12.78 -8.80
N ALA A 56 8.36 13.61 -8.25
CA ALA A 56 9.60 13.13 -7.67
C ALA A 56 9.29 12.30 -6.41
N GLY A 57 9.79 11.06 -6.36
CA GLY A 57 9.82 10.26 -5.14
C GLY A 57 11.19 10.33 -4.45
N PRO A 58 11.35 9.67 -3.29
CA PRO A 58 12.59 9.73 -2.51
C PRO A 58 13.78 9.06 -3.20
N ILE A 59 13.54 8.04 -4.01
CA ILE A 59 14.58 7.25 -4.70
C ILE A 59 14.36 7.30 -6.22
N TRP A 60 13.10 7.19 -6.65
CA TRP A 60 12.71 7.17 -8.05
C TRP A 60 11.49 8.06 -8.27
N PRO A 61 11.26 8.54 -9.51
CA PRO A 61 9.98 9.13 -9.89
C PRO A 61 8.82 8.15 -9.64
N LEU A 62 7.68 8.72 -9.24
CA LEU A 62 6.46 7.97 -8.95
C LEU A 62 5.32 8.51 -9.82
N VAL A 63 4.51 7.61 -10.35
CA VAL A 63 3.18 7.93 -10.88
C VAL A 63 2.20 7.81 -9.72
N VAL A 64 1.40 8.85 -9.48
CA VAL A 64 0.37 8.87 -8.44
C VAL A 64 -0.98 9.08 -9.10
N ALA A 65 -1.93 8.17 -8.85
CA ALA A 65 -3.33 8.34 -9.22
C ALA A 65 -4.19 8.64 -7.99
N TRP A 66 -5.15 9.54 -8.17
CA TRP A 66 -6.08 9.95 -7.13
C TRP A 66 -7.47 10.22 -7.71
N GLY A 67 -8.47 9.89 -6.91
CA GLY A 67 -9.88 10.13 -7.22
C GLY A 67 -10.57 10.95 -6.14
N ARG A 68 -11.90 10.88 -6.16
CA ARG A 68 -12.74 11.49 -5.11
C ARG A 68 -12.47 10.88 -3.72
N ASP A 69 -12.18 9.60 -3.66
CA ASP A 69 -12.08 8.86 -2.40
C ASP A 69 -10.67 8.77 -1.81
N GLY A 70 -9.66 9.26 -2.53
CA GLY A 70 -8.27 9.32 -2.08
C GLY A 70 -7.29 8.90 -3.17
N ILE A 71 -6.07 8.57 -2.74
CA ILE A 71 -5.06 7.94 -3.60
C ILE A 71 -5.54 6.54 -3.95
N SER A 72 -5.55 6.21 -5.24
CA SER A 72 -6.01 4.92 -5.76
C SER A 72 -4.88 4.07 -6.32
N ALA A 73 -3.76 4.69 -6.73
CA ALA A 73 -2.55 3.96 -7.11
C ALA A 73 -1.28 4.80 -6.91
N ILE A 74 -0.16 4.13 -6.63
CA ILE A 74 1.20 4.67 -6.75
C ILE A 74 2.07 3.64 -7.45
N GLU A 75 2.73 4.00 -8.54
CA GLU A 75 3.53 3.03 -9.30
C GLU A 75 4.86 3.62 -9.77
N ARG A 76 5.81 2.73 -10.06
CA ARG A 76 7.08 3.05 -10.69
C ARG A 76 7.00 2.61 -12.15
N THR A 77 6.67 3.55 -13.02
CA THR A 77 6.60 3.27 -14.45
C THR A 77 6.93 4.53 -15.23
N ASP A 78 7.63 4.34 -16.35
CA ASP A 78 7.86 5.38 -17.33
C ASP A 78 6.92 5.31 -18.53
N ASP A 79 6.13 4.23 -18.63
CA ASP A 79 5.13 3.99 -19.67
C ASP A 79 3.73 4.37 -19.15
N PRO A 80 3.17 5.50 -19.59
CA PRO A 80 1.84 5.93 -19.17
C PRO A 80 0.71 5.06 -19.77
N GLY A 81 0.90 4.47 -20.95
CA GLY A 81 -0.13 3.65 -21.59
C GLY A 81 -0.29 2.30 -20.89
N ALA A 82 0.83 1.67 -20.51
CA ALA A 82 0.81 0.47 -19.69
C ALA A 82 0.16 0.72 -18.32
N PHE A 83 0.46 1.87 -17.69
CA PHE A 83 -0.17 2.28 -16.43
C PHE A 83 -1.69 2.42 -16.55
N GLU A 84 -2.17 3.12 -17.58
CA GLU A 84 -3.60 3.32 -17.82
C GLU A 84 -4.33 1.98 -18.03
N ALA A 85 -3.76 1.09 -18.84
CA ALA A 85 -4.32 -0.22 -19.12
C ALA A 85 -4.37 -1.11 -17.85
N GLU A 86 -3.29 -1.18 -17.08
CA GLU A 86 -3.25 -1.95 -15.83
C GLU A 86 -4.18 -1.37 -14.76
N TYR A 87 -4.23 -0.04 -14.64
CA TYR A 87 -5.13 0.65 -13.71
C TYR A 87 -6.60 0.34 -14.06
N GLN A 88 -6.99 0.40 -15.33
CA GLN A 88 -8.33 0.07 -15.80
C GLN A 88 -8.65 -1.42 -15.54
N ALA A 89 -7.73 -2.33 -15.86
CA ALA A 89 -7.92 -3.76 -15.63
C ALA A 89 -8.10 -4.10 -14.14
N ARG A 90 -7.36 -3.43 -13.26
CA ARG A 90 -7.39 -3.66 -11.81
C ARG A 90 -8.60 -3.03 -11.14
N THR A 91 -8.99 -1.82 -11.54
CA THR A 91 -10.01 -1.02 -10.82
C THR A 91 -11.36 -0.98 -11.53
N GLY A 92 -11.41 -1.31 -12.82
CA GLY A 92 -12.58 -1.12 -13.68
C GLY A 92 -12.88 0.35 -14.00
N ARG A 93 -12.00 1.29 -13.61
CA ARG A 93 -12.21 2.74 -13.77
C ARG A 93 -11.14 3.35 -14.67
N PRO A 94 -11.48 4.34 -15.50
CA PRO A 94 -10.49 5.04 -16.30
C PRO A 94 -9.73 6.04 -15.46
N VAL A 95 -8.48 6.27 -15.87
CA VAL A 95 -7.59 7.25 -15.26
C VAL A 95 -7.10 8.22 -16.32
N ARG A 96 -7.04 9.51 -15.97
CA ARG A 96 -6.66 10.58 -16.89
C ARG A 96 -5.35 11.22 -16.48
N ARG A 97 -4.43 11.35 -17.43
CA ARG A 97 -3.19 12.09 -17.22
C ARG A 97 -3.45 13.59 -17.01
N VAL A 98 -2.78 14.19 -16.04
CA VAL A 98 -2.71 15.64 -15.83
C VAL A 98 -1.25 16.07 -15.65
N ASP A 99 -1.00 17.38 -15.66
CA ASP A 99 0.37 17.91 -15.67
C ASP A 99 1.13 17.68 -14.36
N ALA A 100 0.43 17.77 -13.22
CA ALA A 100 1.07 17.67 -11.91
C ALA A 100 0.14 17.09 -10.84
N VAL A 101 0.76 16.41 -9.86
CA VAL A 101 0.09 16.01 -8.62
C VAL A 101 -0.19 17.27 -7.79
N PRO A 102 -1.41 17.46 -7.24
CA PRO A 102 -1.70 18.62 -6.38
C PRO A 102 -0.70 18.75 -5.24
N THR A 103 -0.15 19.96 -5.02
CA THR A 103 0.97 20.19 -4.09
C THR A 103 0.71 19.65 -2.67
N ARG A 104 -0.52 19.80 -2.17
CA ARG A 104 -0.92 19.27 -0.86
C ARG A 104 -0.86 17.75 -0.81
N LEU A 105 -1.31 17.09 -1.88
CA LEU A 105 -1.28 15.63 -2.00
C LEU A 105 0.16 15.13 -2.13
N ALA A 106 0.96 15.72 -3.01
CA ALA A 106 2.37 15.37 -3.19
C ALA A 106 3.15 15.48 -1.86
N ARG A 107 2.96 16.57 -1.11
CA ARG A 107 3.58 16.75 0.22
C ARG A 107 3.11 15.69 1.21
N ALA A 108 1.82 15.37 1.23
CA ALA A 108 1.26 14.35 2.11
C ALA A 108 1.82 12.95 1.80
N VAL A 109 1.95 12.60 0.52
CA VAL A 109 2.58 11.35 0.06
C VAL A 109 4.03 11.28 0.53
N LEU A 110 4.83 12.32 0.26
CA LEU A 110 6.25 12.34 0.66
C LEU A 110 6.43 12.25 2.18
N LYS A 111 5.66 13.01 2.96
CA LYS A 111 5.66 12.91 4.43
C LYS A 111 5.36 11.48 4.90
N ARG A 112 4.34 10.86 4.32
CA ARG A 112 3.95 9.49 4.69
C ARG A 112 5.04 8.46 4.36
N ILE A 113 5.70 8.62 3.20
CA ILE A 113 6.83 7.78 2.79
C ILE A 113 8.02 7.97 3.74
N ALA A 114 8.28 9.20 4.17
CA ALA A 114 9.30 9.54 5.18
C ALA A 114 8.95 9.08 6.61
N GLY A 115 7.84 8.35 6.80
CA GLY A 115 7.44 7.83 8.10
C GLY A 115 6.71 8.84 8.99
N GLU A 116 6.45 10.05 8.51
CA GLU A 116 5.68 11.05 9.25
C GLU A 116 4.19 10.68 9.32
N ARG A 117 3.56 11.04 10.44
CA ARG A 117 2.11 10.91 10.59
C ARG A 117 1.40 11.96 9.76
N VAL A 118 0.47 11.52 8.91
CA VAL A 118 -0.37 12.37 8.08
C VAL A 118 -1.84 12.06 8.40
N ARG A 119 -2.57 13.05 8.94
CA ARG A 119 -3.95 12.84 9.44
C ARG A 119 -4.98 12.64 8.32
N ASP A 120 -4.84 13.36 7.21
CA ASP A 120 -5.89 13.46 6.19
C ASP A 120 -5.52 12.76 4.87
N LEU A 121 -4.58 11.79 4.90
CA LEU A 121 -4.22 11.03 3.71
C LEU A 121 -5.27 9.95 3.45
N ARG A 122 -6.21 10.25 2.55
CA ARG A 122 -7.22 9.29 2.12
C ARG A 122 -6.63 8.30 1.11
N ILE A 123 -6.94 7.02 1.31
CA ILE A 123 -6.48 5.89 0.49
C ILE A 123 -7.72 5.13 0.05
N ASP A 124 -7.88 4.99 -1.26
CA ASP A 124 -8.97 4.22 -1.86
C ASP A 124 -8.53 2.75 -2.01
N LEU A 125 -9.12 1.88 -1.18
CA LEU A 125 -8.96 0.42 -1.22
C LEU A 125 -10.28 -0.29 -1.56
N SER A 126 -11.21 0.41 -2.21
CA SER A 126 -12.54 -0.11 -2.53
C SER A 126 -12.49 -1.33 -3.46
N GLY A 127 -11.53 -1.36 -4.40
CA GLY A 127 -11.32 -2.48 -5.33
C GLY A 127 -10.71 -3.74 -4.72
N LEU A 128 -10.35 -3.74 -3.43
CA LEU A 128 -9.75 -4.89 -2.75
C LEU A 128 -10.80 -5.70 -1.97
N ASN A 129 -10.54 -6.98 -1.74
CA ASN A 129 -11.36 -7.77 -0.82
C ASN A 129 -11.03 -7.48 0.65
N GLU A 130 -11.84 -7.99 1.58
CA GLU A 130 -11.65 -7.74 3.01
C GLU A 130 -10.29 -8.24 3.52
N PHE A 131 -9.86 -9.42 3.11
CA PHE A 131 -8.57 -9.98 3.51
C PHE A 131 -7.40 -9.09 3.07
N GLN A 132 -7.39 -8.65 1.81
CA GLN A 132 -6.38 -7.73 1.28
C GLN A 132 -6.37 -6.41 2.05
N ARG A 133 -7.53 -5.81 2.30
CA ARG A 133 -7.64 -4.58 3.10
C ARG A 133 -7.04 -4.74 4.50
N ARG A 134 -7.33 -5.85 5.18
CA ARG A 134 -6.80 -6.15 6.51
C ARG A 134 -5.28 -6.33 6.49
N VAL A 135 -4.74 -7.01 5.47
CA VAL A 135 -3.28 -7.14 5.26
C VAL A 135 -2.63 -5.78 5.10
N LEU A 136 -3.11 -4.95 4.15
CA LEU A 136 -2.52 -3.65 3.88
C LEU A 136 -2.62 -2.70 5.07
N ALA A 137 -3.77 -2.69 5.75
CA ALA A 137 -3.98 -1.92 6.97
C ALA A 137 -2.99 -2.31 8.06
N LYS A 138 -2.80 -3.62 8.30
CA LYS A 138 -1.84 -4.10 9.29
C LYS A 138 -0.39 -3.78 8.90
N THR A 139 -0.05 -3.86 7.62
CA THR A 139 1.29 -3.48 7.13
C THR A 139 1.59 -2.00 7.35
N MET A 140 0.59 -1.11 7.28
CA MET A 140 0.78 0.31 7.58
C MET A 140 1.19 0.61 9.03
N GLU A 141 0.97 -0.32 9.96
CA GLU A 141 1.40 -0.19 11.36
C GLU A 141 2.91 -0.43 11.56
N ILE A 142 3.61 -0.99 10.56
CA ILE A 142 5.05 -1.26 10.68
C ILE A 142 5.82 0.07 10.65
N PRO A 143 6.58 0.43 11.71
CA PRO A 143 7.25 1.73 11.78
C PRO A 143 8.32 1.91 10.71
N TYR A 144 8.66 3.16 10.43
CA TYR A 144 9.77 3.52 9.54
C TYR A 144 11.09 2.97 10.08
N GLY A 145 11.92 2.39 9.21
CA GLY A 145 13.19 1.78 9.59
C GLY A 145 13.07 0.39 10.22
N GLU A 146 11.85 -0.13 10.41
CA GLU A 146 11.62 -1.46 10.97
C GLU A 146 11.08 -2.45 9.91
N VAL A 147 11.27 -3.75 10.17
CA VAL A 147 10.68 -4.83 9.37
C VAL A 147 9.92 -5.83 10.21
N ARG A 148 8.95 -6.52 9.59
CA ARG A 148 8.22 -7.65 10.19
C ARG A 148 8.12 -8.81 9.20
N PRO A 149 8.11 -10.07 9.65
CA PRO A 149 7.93 -11.20 8.74
C PRO A 149 6.49 -11.30 8.23
N TYR A 150 6.26 -11.94 7.08
CA TYR A 150 4.91 -12.28 6.61
C TYR A 150 4.08 -13.01 7.67
N ALA A 151 4.72 -13.88 8.45
CA ALA A 151 4.10 -14.57 9.59
C ALA A 151 3.50 -13.62 10.62
N TRP A 152 4.16 -12.48 10.87
CA TRP A 152 3.66 -11.48 11.81
C TRP A 152 2.40 -10.82 11.29
N VAL A 153 2.36 -10.41 10.01
CA VAL A 153 1.15 -9.80 9.43
C VAL A 153 -0.01 -10.80 9.44
N ALA A 154 0.24 -12.05 9.04
CA ALA A 154 -0.74 -13.12 9.00
C ALA A 154 -1.36 -13.39 10.39
N ASP A 155 -0.51 -13.46 11.41
CA ASP A 155 -0.94 -13.59 12.80
C ASP A 155 -1.77 -12.40 13.28
N GLN A 156 -1.29 -11.18 13.05
CA GLN A 156 -1.94 -9.97 13.54
C GLN A 156 -3.30 -9.67 12.88
N ILE A 157 -3.63 -10.35 11.78
CA ILE A 157 -4.96 -10.35 11.16
C ILE A 157 -5.78 -11.60 11.51
N GLY A 158 -5.34 -12.43 12.46
CA GLY A 158 -6.05 -13.62 12.93
C GLY A 158 -6.00 -14.81 11.96
N HIS A 159 -5.08 -14.80 10.99
CA HIS A 159 -4.92 -15.85 9.98
C HIS A 159 -3.48 -16.39 9.95
N PRO A 160 -2.96 -16.99 11.03
CA PRO A 160 -1.54 -17.35 11.17
C PRO A 160 -1.00 -18.30 10.09
N ARG A 161 -1.89 -19.11 9.48
CA ARG A 161 -1.55 -20.01 8.37
C ARG A 161 -1.54 -19.35 6.99
N ALA A 162 -1.94 -18.09 6.87
CA ALA A 162 -2.15 -17.40 5.59
C ALA A 162 -0.91 -16.64 5.07
N GLN A 163 0.31 -17.00 5.48
CA GLN A 163 1.55 -16.28 5.13
C GLN A 163 1.74 -16.09 3.62
N ARG A 164 1.44 -17.13 2.82
CA ARG A 164 1.51 -17.06 1.35
C ARG A 164 0.47 -16.10 0.78
N ALA A 165 -0.77 -16.15 1.28
CA ALA A 165 -1.84 -15.25 0.85
C ALA A 165 -1.53 -13.79 1.22
N VAL A 166 -0.92 -13.54 2.39
CA VAL A 166 -0.39 -12.22 2.76
C VAL A 166 0.66 -11.76 1.75
N GLY A 167 1.59 -12.64 1.36
CA GLY A 167 2.58 -12.35 0.33
C GLY A 167 1.94 -11.94 -1.01
N THR A 168 0.94 -12.69 -1.47
CA THR A 168 0.18 -12.35 -2.69
C THR A 168 -0.55 -11.02 -2.56
N ALA A 169 -1.20 -10.74 -1.43
CA ALA A 169 -1.87 -9.47 -1.20
C ALA A 169 -0.90 -8.27 -1.23
N LEU A 170 0.29 -8.43 -0.64
CA LEU A 170 1.33 -7.39 -0.64
C LEU A 170 2.00 -7.20 -1.99
N ALA A 171 2.08 -8.26 -2.81
CA ALA A 171 2.58 -8.17 -4.19
C ALA A 171 1.67 -7.33 -5.08
N HIS A 172 0.35 -7.32 -4.81
CA HIS A 172 -0.66 -6.51 -5.50
C HIS A 172 -1.04 -5.26 -4.72
N ASN A 173 -0.14 -4.74 -3.87
CA ASN A 173 -0.36 -3.48 -3.17
C ASN A 173 -0.49 -2.35 -4.22
N PRO A 174 -1.65 -1.69 -4.34
CA PRO A 174 -1.84 -0.63 -5.33
C PRO A 174 -1.07 0.64 -5.00
N ILE A 175 -0.63 0.81 -3.74
CA ILE A 175 -0.05 2.06 -3.23
C ILE A 175 1.24 1.77 -2.44
N PRO A 176 2.29 1.20 -3.10
CA PRO A 176 3.62 1.00 -2.53
C PRO A 176 4.20 2.29 -1.93
N PHE A 177 5.18 2.11 -1.04
CA PHE A 177 5.84 3.15 -0.24
C PHE A 177 4.95 3.81 0.83
N VAL A 178 3.74 4.24 0.47
CA VAL A 178 2.72 4.73 1.42
C VAL A 178 2.18 3.57 2.26
N ILE A 179 1.80 2.47 1.62
CA ILE A 179 1.58 1.18 2.26
C ILE A 179 2.90 0.42 2.17
N PRO A 180 3.63 0.23 3.29
CA PRO A 180 5.05 -0.12 3.25
C PRO A 180 5.27 -1.63 3.10
N CYS A 181 4.86 -2.22 1.96
CA CYS A 181 5.05 -3.64 1.69
C CYS A 181 6.54 -4.05 1.61
N HIS A 182 7.45 -3.11 1.37
CA HIS A 182 8.90 -3.34 1.46
C HIS A 182 9.38 -3.64 2.88
N ARG A 183 8.64 -3.24 3.93
CA ARG A 183 8.96 -3.55 5.33
C ARG A 183 8.56 -4.97 5.76
N VAL A 184 7.91 -5.73 4.88
CA VAL A 184 7.53 -7.12 5.17
C VAL A 184 8.56 -8.09 4.58
N VAL A 185 9.23 -8.87 5.42
CA VAL A 185 10.32 -9.78 5.02
C VAL A 185 9.93 -11.25 5.18
N ARG A 186 10.82 -12.17 4.74
CA ARG A 186 10.59 -13.60 4.91
C ARG A 186 10.64 -13.97 6.40
N SER A 187 9.94 -15.04 6.77
CA SER A 187 9.93 -15.55 8.15
C SER A 187 11.30 -16.07 8.63
N ASP A 188 12.21 -16.37 7.69
CA ASP A 188 13.61 -16.70 7.98
C ASP A 188 14.51 -15.46 8.17
N GLY A 189 13.94 -14.26 8.23
CA GLY A 189 14.68 -13.01 8.42
C GLY A 189 15.34 -12.45 7.16
N ARG A 190 15.33 -13.19 6.05
CA ARG A 190 15.95 -12.74 4.78
C ARG A 190 15.05 -11.77 4.03
N ILE A 191 15.66 -10.89 3.24
CA ILE A 191 14.97 -9.95 2.38
C ILE A 191 14.47 -10.71 1.13
N GLY A 192 13.15 -10.82 1.02
CA GLY A 192 12.51 -11.49 -0.13
C GLY A 192 12.39 -10.61 -1.37
N ARG A 193 11.71 -11.15 -2.40
CA ARG A 193 11.32 -10.40 -3.60
C ARG A 193 10.38 -9.22 -3.26
N TYR A 194 10.29 -8.28 -4.19
CA TYR A 194 9.50 -7.05 -4.08
C TYR A 194 8.80 -6.76 -5.39
N GLY A 195 7.49 -6.49 -5.34
CA GLY A 195 6.68 -6.21 -6.53
C GLY A 195 7.16 -4.95 -7.26
N ALA A 196 7.56 -3.91 -6.54
CA ALA A 196 7.99 -2.63 -7.13
C ALA A 196 9.50 -2.57 -7.45
N GLY A 197 10.04 -3.59 -8.13
CA GLY A 197 11.40 -3.57 -8.70
C GLY A 197 12.39 -4.60 -8.15
N GLY A 198 11.94 -5.67 -7.51
CA GLY A 198 12.78 -6.80 -7.10
C GLY A 198 13.61 -6.60 -5.82
N PRO A 199 14.46 -7.58 -5.45
CA PRO A 199 15.18 -7.58 -4.18
C PRO A 199 16.14 -6.40 -3.99
N SER A 200 16.83 -5.96 -5.04
CA SER A 200 17.73 -4.80 -4.99
C SER A 200 16.97 -3.51 -4.68
N ALA A 201 15.81 -3.30 -5.33
CA ALA A 201 14.96 -2.15 -5.05
C ALA A 201 14.48 -2.16 -3.59
N LYS A 202 14.09 -3.33 -3.06
CA LYS A 202 13.69 -3.45 -1.65
C LYS A 202 14.80 -3.06 -0.69
N ARG A 203 16.02 -3.52 -0.97
CA ARG A 203 17.22 -3.19 -0.18
C ARG A 203 17.51 -1.69 -0.21
N ALA A 204 17.44 -1.06 -1.39
CA ALA A 204 17.64 0.38 -1.52
C ALA A 204 16.60 1.18 -0.72
N VAL A 205 15.33 0.76 -0.76
CA VAL A 205 14.26 1.42 0.02
C VAL A 205 14.50 1.25 1.52
N LEU A 206 14.77 0.03 1.99
CA LEU A 206 15.06 -0.20 3.41
C LEU A 206 16.29 0.58 3.90
N ALA A 207 17.34 0.64 3.09
CA ALA A 207 18.53 1.44 3.39
C ALA A 207 18.22 2.94 3.48
N SER A 208 17.36 3.46 2.61
CA SER A 208 16.89 4.85 2.69
C SER A 208 16.09 5.15 3.97
N GLU A 209 15.56 4.11 4.63
CA GLU A 209 14.90 4.22 5.93
C GLU A 209 15.84 4.10 7.14
N GLY A 210 17.15 4.02 6.91
CA GLY A 210 18.15 3.87 7.96
C GLY A 210 18.38 2.44 8.44
N LEU A 211 17.78 1.44 7.79
CA LEU A 211 18.02 0.02 8.09
C LEU A 211 19.28 -0.45 7.34
N ASP A 212 20.22 -1.11 8.03
CA ASP A 212 21.33 -1.83 7.38
C ASP A 212 20.84 -3.21 6.87
N PRO A 213 20.65 -3.39 5.54
CA PRO A 213 20.13 -4.64 4.99
C PRO A 213 21.13 -5.79 5.16
N ASP A 214 22.43 -5.51 5.20
CA ASP A 214 23.47 -6.52 5.34
C ASP A 214 23.58 -7.00 6.79
N ALA A 215 23.43 -6.11 7.77
CA ALA A 215 23.31 -6.53 9.18
C ALA A 215 22.13 -7.47 9.39
N LEU A 216 20.97 -7.14 8.80
CA LEU A 216 19.78 -7.99 8.89
C LEU A 216 20.02 -9.37 8.27
N GLU A 217 20.63 -9.44 7.08
CA GLU A 217 20.96 -10.70 6.41
C GLU A 217 22.02 -11.52 7.17
N ARG A 218 23.01 -10.87 7.81
CA ARG A 218 24.00 -11.53 8.67
C ARG A 218 23.35 -12.18 9.90
N LEU A 219 22.38 -11.51 10.51
CA LEU A 219 21.59 -12.12 11.59
C LEU A 219 20.76 -13.28 11.06
N ALA A 220 20.13 -13.10 9.90
CA ALA A 220 19.30 -14.12 9.28
C ALA A 220 20.09 -15.40 8.97
N SER A 221 21.30 -15.28 8.42
CA SER A 221 22.19 -16.39 8.07
C SER A 221 22.68 -17.18 9.28
N ARG A 222 22.89 -16.51 10.43
CA ARG A 222 23.22 -17.13 11.72
C ARG A 222 22.02 -17.79 12.42
N GLY A 223 20.83 -17.73 11.82
CA GLY A 223 19.60 -18.26 12.40
C GLY A 223 18.98 -17.35 13.47
N VAL A 224 19.50 -16.14 13.68
CA VAL A 224 18.94 -15.19 14.64
C VAL A 224 17.63 -14.63 14.10
N ARG A 225 16.56 -14.72 14.89
CA ARG A 225 15.21 -14.22 14.55
C ARG A 225 14.73 -13.17 15.53
N PHE A 226 15.26 -13.19 16.75
CA PHE A 226 14.91 -12.27 17.82
C PHE A 226 16.16 -11.83 18.58
N ILE A 227 16.07 -10.65 19.17
CA ILE A 227 17.10 -10.07 20.02
C ILE A 227 16.44 -9.71 21.35
N GLY A 228 17.07 -10.03 22.47
CA GLY A 228 16.62 -9.60 23.80
C GLY A 228 17.71 -8.91 24.59
N SER A 229 17.29 -8.24 25.67
CA SER A 229 18.18 -7.61 26.64
C SER A 229 18.18 -8.43 27.93
N ASP A 230 19.35 -8.82 28.40
CA ASP A 230 19.53 -9.58 29.65
C ASP A 230 19.15 -8.77 30.90
N THR A 231 19.22 -7.43 30.81
CA THR A 231 18.80 -6.51 31.87
C THR A 231 17.29 -6.37 32.02
N THR A 232 16.55 -6.37 30.92
CA THR A 232 15.08 -6.17 30.95
C THR A 232 14.29 -7.46 30.80
N HIS A 233 14.97 -8.55 30.38
CA HIS A 233 14.36 -9.81 29.96
C HIS A 233 13.24 -9.62 28.92
N ILE A 234 13.40 -8.66 28.00
CA ILE A 234 12.47 -8.42 26.90
C ILE A 234 13.13 -8.83 25.59
N PHE A 235 12.46 -9.66 24.78
CA PHE A 235 12.88 -9.97 23.42
C PHE A 235 12.02 -9.28 22.36
N CYS A 236 12.63 -8.99 21.22
CA CYS A 236 12.13 -8.17 20.13
C CYS A 236 12.49 -8.75 18.76
N PHE A 237 11.86 -8.26 17.70
CA PHE A 237 12.44 -8.37 16.36
C PHE A 237 13.74 -7.55 16.26
N PRO A 238 14.73 -7.97 15.44
CA PRO A 238 16.03 -7.32 15.37
C PRO A 238 15.96 -5.83 15.08
N THR A 239 15.03 -5.40 14.23
CA THR A 239 14.88 -4.01 13.79
C THR A 239 13.91 -3.20 14.63
N CYS A 240 13.42 -3.74 15.75
CA CYS A 240 12.59 -2.98 16.67
C CYS A 240 13.40 -1.83 17.28
N HIS A 241 12.80 -0.64 17.40
CA HIS A 241 13.40 0.52 18.08
C HIS A 241 13.91 0.21 19.51
N ASN A 242 13.25 -0.71 20.22
CA ASN A 242 13.74 -1.15 21.54
C ASN A 242 14.96 -2.06 21.43
N ALA A 243 15.02 -2.94 20.43
CA ALA A 243 16.16 -3.82 20.21
C ALA A 243 17.41 -3.04 19.79
N GLN A 244 17.24 -2.02 18.95
CA GLN A 244 18.32 -1.18 18.43
C GLN A 244 19.01 -0.32 19.50
N ARG A 245 18.43 -0.21 20.70
CA ARG A 245 18.99 0.55 21.83
C ARG A 245 19.66 -0.33 22.88
N ILE A 246 19.67 -1.65 22.69
CA ILE A 246 20.33 -2.58 23.60
C ILE A 246 21.85 -2.46 23.42
N GLY A 247 22.58 -2.20 24.50
CA GLY A 247 24.04 -2.22 24.49
C GLY A 247 24.58 -3.60 24.09
N PRO A 248 25.69 -3.68 23.33
CA PRO A 248 26.22 -4.95 22.83
C PRO A 248 26.53 -5.96 23.93
N GLU A 249 26.91 -5.51 25.12
CA GLU A 249 27.17 -6.31 26.32
C GLU A 249 25.91 -6.96 26.91
N HIS A 250 24.73 -6.37 26.67
CA HIS A 250 23.44 -6.83 27.18
C HIS A 250 22.62 -7.59 26.13
N LEU A 251 23.17 -7.75 24.92
CA LEU A 251 22.46 -8.27 23.76
C LEU A 251 22.49 -9.80 23.72
N THR A 252 21.31 -10.41 23.82
CA THR A 252 21.12 -11.86 23.65
C THR A 252 20.34 -12.16 22.37
N SER A 253 20.70 -13.22 21.65
CA SER A 253 20.07 -13.58 20.37
C SER A 253 19.31 -14.90 20.44
N PHE A 254 18.12 -14.96 19.85
CA PHE A 254 17.29 -16.18 19.85
C PHE A 254 16.89 -16.59 18.43
N ARG A 255 16.77 -17.92 18.23
CA ARG A 255 16.31 -18.53 16.97
C ARG A 255 14.79 -18.67 16.87
N SER A 256 14.12 -18.75 18.02
CA SER A 256 12.67 -18.89 18.13
C SER A 256 12.16 -18.07 19.32
N TRP A 257 10.89 -17.69 19.29
CA TRP A 257 10.26 -16.98 20.41
C TRP A 257 10.03 -17.94 21.59
N GLN A 258 9.82 -19.23 21.32
CA GLN A 258 9.69 -20.27 22.36
C GLN A 258 10.97 -20.38 23.18
N GLY A 259 12.14 -20.41 22.52
CA GLY A 259 13.43 -20.48 23.21
C GLY A 259 13.64 -19.26 24.11
N ALA A 260 13.37 -18.06 23.60
CA ALA A 260 13.43 -16.84 24.42
C ALA A 260 12.53 -16.91 25.66
N THR A 261 11.31 -17.45 25.50
CA THR A 261 10.36 -17.58 26.61
C THR A 261 10.81 -18.62 27.64
N GLN A 262 11.38 -19.75 27.18
CA GLN A 262 11.97 -20.78 28.05
C GLN A 262 13.15 -20.23 28.85
N ASP A 263 13.93 -19.31 28.26
CA ASP A 263 15.04 -18.62 28.89
C ASP A 263 14.59 -17.45 29.79
N GLY A 264 13.27 -17.31 30.06
CA GLY A 264 12.71 -16.32 30.96
C GLY A 264 12.45 -14.94 30.35
N TYR A 265 12.55 -14.79 29.02
CA TYR A 265 12.29 -13.51 28.37
C TYR A 265 10.81 -13.35 27.98
N ARG A 266 10.25 -12.17 28.23
CA ARG A 266 8.90 -11.80 27.80
C ARG A 266 8.92 -11.07 26.45
N PRO A 267 7.86 -11.20 25.63
CA PRO A 267 7.78 -10.53 24.35
C PRO A 267 7.59 -9.01 24.49
N CYS A 268 8.23 -8.26 23.61
CA CYS A 268 8.07 -6.81 23.53
C CYS A 268 6.64 -6.41 23.12
N ARG A 269 6.00 -5.52 23.90
CA ARG A 269 4.66 -4.98 23.64
C ARG A 269 4.59 -4.10 22.38
N VAL A 270 5.72 -3.52 21.97
CA VAL A 270 5.82 -2.64 20.80
C VAL A 270 5.88 -3.45 19.50
N CYS A 271 6.88 -4.33 19.35
CA CYS A 271 7.05 -5.09 18.11
C CYS A 271 6.24 -6.39 18.04
N ARG A 272 5.73 -6.87 19.17
CA ARG A 272 4.87 -8.06 19.31
C ARG A 272 5.47 -9.28 18.60
N PRO A 273 6.65 -9.77 19.06
CA PRO A 273 7.39 -10.83 18.37
C PRO A 273 6.83 -12.24 18.56
N SER A 274 6.02 -12.47 19.60
CA SER A 274 5.30 -13.72 19.83
C SER A 274 3.82 -13.53 19.54
N ALA A 275 3.39 -14.08 18.42
CA ALA A 275 2.00 -14.31 18.08
C ALA A 275 1.27 -15.10 19.19
N GLY A 276 0.16 -14.58 19.73
CA GLY A 276 -0.81 -15.34 20.54
C GLY A 276 -0.49 -15.63 22.01
N VAL A 277 0.68 -15.25 22.53
CA VAL A 277 0.95 -15.33 23.98
C VAL A 277 0.52 -14.01 24.63
N PRO A 278 -0.40 -14.01 25.63
CA PRO A 278 -0.70 -12.82 26.39
C PRO A 278 0.59 -12.24 26.94
N VAL A 279 0.89 -10.98 26.65
CA VAL A 279 1.98 -10.31 27.35
C VAL A 279 1.49 -10.16 28.79
N ALA A 280 2.02 -10.96 29.72
CA ALA A 280 1.67 -10.87 31.12
C ALA A 280 1.68 -9.40 31.55
N ALA A 281 0.56 -8.95 32.14
CA ALA A 281 0.29 -7.55 32.49
C ALA A 281 1.34 -7.01 33.45
#